data_AF-A0AAN5DIV2-F1
#
_entry.id   AF-A0AAN5DIV2-F1
#
_cell.length_a   1.000
_cell.length_b   1.000
_cell.length_c   1.000
_cell.angle_alpha   90.00
_cell.angle_beta   90.00
_cell.angle_gamma   90.00
#
_symmetry.space_group_name_H-M   'P 1'
#
loop_
_entity.id
_entity.type
_entity.pdbx_description
1 polymer ?
#
loop_
_entity_poly.entity_id
_entity_poly.type
_entity_poly.pdbx_seq_one_letter_code
_entity_poly.pdbx_strand_id
1 'polypeptide(L)'
;MQAVTALAHLKAAILYVMDISEQCDKTLAEQIHLFESIRPLFANKPVIVALNKTDIVTRAELSPEKQQMLTDLEKDGIPLLEMSTVSKTGVVEIRDRACDDLLAQRVETKLQAKKTTISDGGVLSRVFVAYPEKRDEVVRAPFIPDAVLHKRVKGASGAPADKIARGLGNMGKAPTKFNRMEEDDSVAEMRDENTRRLERELELELDDDYILDLKKNYLLKNEDEKYDVIPEIWNGHNIADFVDEQVQAKMAALMQEEENLIAAGEYDQDLESEDEELAENARLIAEKEEELRFMAREKKTLNGKRTSRSVTRKRDRTMGKLEEQLGELGVDINAKRMKHLQEMAGKEHTVKKIRVGKSRSLTANRAESRDKLGIRDERTRSKSRVMAKRAQKPANQESRKGEGDRRFMDLKPKHLFSGKRGNGKTDRR
;
A
#
# COMPACT_ATOMS: atom_id res chain seq x y z
N MET A 1 -11.32 -21.22 57.06
CA MET A 1 -12.44 -20.63 56.29
C MET A 1 -12.19 -20.60 54.78
N GLN A 2 -11.02 -20.15 54.28
CA GLN A 2 -10.75 -20.03 52.84
C GLN A 2 -10.92 -21.33 52.03
N ALA A 3 -10.39 -22.46 52.52
CA ALA A 3 -10.53 -23.76 51.86
C ALA A 3 -12.00 -24.21 51.76
N VAL A 4 -12.77 -24.04 52.84
CA VAL A 4 -14.20 -24.36 52.89
C VAL A 4 -14.99 -23.48 51.90
N THR A 5 -14.69 -22.18 51.83
CA THR A 5 -15.34 -21.28 50.86
C THR A 5 -15.01 -21.65 49.41
N ALA A 6 -13.78 -22.06 49.12
CA ALA A 6 -13.38 -22.51 47.79
C ALA A 6 -14.12 -23.81 47.41
N LEU A 7 -14.16 -24.78 48.32
CA LEU A 7 -14.87 -26.04 48.15
C LEU A 7 -16.38 -25.86 47.97
N ALA A 8 -17.00 -24.86 48.60
CA ALA A 8 -18.41 -24.58 48.41
C ALA A 8 -18.69 -23.96 47.03
N HIS A 9 -17.97 -22.89 46.66
CA HIS A 9 -18.35 -22.04 45.52
C HIS A 9 -17.72 -22.39 44.16
N LEU A 10 -16.56 -23.06 44.13
CA LEU A 10 -15.90 -23.36 42.86
C LEU A 10 -16.54 -24.59 42.18
N LYS A 11 -16.90 -24.45 40.89
CA LYS A 11 -17.40 -25.54 40.03
C LYS A 11 -16.23 -26.23 39.31
N ALA A 12 -15.52 -27.09 40.03
CA ALA A 12 -14.34 -27.81 39.58
C ALA A 12 -14.34 -29.26 40.07
N ALA A 13 -13.45 -30.07 39.51
CA ALA A 13 -13.11 -31.38 40.07
C ALA A 13 -12.40 -31.19 41.41
N ILE A 14 -12.67 -32.10 42.34
CA ILE A 14 -12.05 -32.11 43.66
C ILE A 14 -11.07 -33.28 43.68
N LEU A 15 -9.81 -32.97 43.93
CA LEU A 15 -8.77 -33.95 44.17
C LEU A 15 -8.53 -34.04 45.67
N TYR A 16 -8.87 -35.18 46.27
CA TYR A 16 -8.60 -35.45 47.68
C TYR A 16 -7.33 -36.26 47.79
N VAL A 17 -6.26 -35.64 48.29
CA VAL A 17 -4.96 -36.29 48.42
C VAL A 17 -4.86 -36.96 49.79
N MET A 18 -4.67 -38.28 49.80
CA MET A 18 -4.45 -39.09 50.98
C MET A 18 -3.00 -39.57 51.02
N ASP A 19 -2.42 -39.62 52.21
CA ASP A 19 -1.07 -40.15 52.41
C ASP A 19 -1.16 -41.57 52.97
N ILE A 20 -0.77 -42.57 52.17
CA ILE A 20 -0.77 -43.99 52.57
C ILE A 20 0.30 -44.27 53.64
N SER A 21 1.40 -43.52 53.62
CA SER A 21 2.58 -43.79 54.45
C SER A 21 2.42 -43.37 55.92
N GLU A 22 1.32 -42.68 56.27
CA GLU A 22 1.04 -42.12 57.62
C GLU A 22 2.10 -41.13 58.14
N GLN A 23 2.99 -40.64 57.27
CA GLN A 23 3.98 -39.61 57.59
C GLN A 23 3.37 -38.21 57.79
N CYS A 24 2.07 -38.05 57.57
CA CYS A 24 1.34 -36.79 57.75
C CYS A 24 0.80 -36.59 59.18
N ASP A 25 1.34 -37.33 60.15
CA ASP A 25 0.94 -37.34 61.58
C ASP A 25 -0.55 -37.67 61.81
N LYS A 26 -1.21 -38.30 60.83
CA LYS A 26 -2.61 -38.72 60.89
C LYS A 26 -2.77 -40.13 60.34
N THR A 27 -3.56 -40.92 61.05
CA THR A 27 -3.84 -42.30 60.64
C THR A 27 -4.74 -42.34 59.41
N LEU A 28 -4.71 -43.44 58.65
CA LEU A 28 -5.60 -43.61 57.50
C LEU A 28 -7.08 -43.47 57.89
N ALA A 29 -7.48 -44.00 59.06
CA ALA A 29 -8.85 -43.90 59.55
C ALA A 29 -9.30 -42.45 59.81
N GLU A 30 -8.42 -41.60 60.35
CA GLU A 30 -8.70 -40.17 60.54
C GLU A 30 -8.82 -39.41 59.23
N GLN A 31 -8.00 -39.77 58.23
CA GLN A 31 -8.09 -39.19 56.88
C GLN A 31 -9.45 -39.53 56.23
N ILE A 32 -9.91 -40.77 56.38
CA ILE A 32 -11.21 -41.21 55.86
C ILE A 32 -12.36 -40.53 56.60
N HIS A 33 -12.30 -40.44 57.93
CA HIS A 33 -13.30 -39.72 58.71
C HIS A 33 -13.41 -38.25 58.29
N LEU A 34 -12.27 -37.59 58.02
CA LEU A 34 -12.27 -36.23 57.48
C LEU A 34 -12.97 -36.19 56.12
N PHE A 35 -12.66 -37.10 55.21
CA PHE A 35 -13.30 -37.19 53.89
C PHE A 35 -14.83 -37.34 53.99
N GLU A 36 -15.31 -38.23 54.86
CA GLU A 36 -16.75 -38.42 55.10
C GLU A 36 -17.40 -37.15 55.69
N SER A 37 -16.73 -36.46 56.61
CA SER A 37 -17.26 -35.25 57.24
C SER A 37 -17.46 -34.09 56.25
N ILE A 38 -16.63 -34.01 55.20
CA ILE A 38 -16.71 -32.97 54.16
C ILE A 38 -17.44 -33.42 52.90
N ARG A 39 -17.81 -34.70 52.79
CA ARG A 39 -18.55 -35.29 51.67
C ARG A 39 -19.80 -34.50 51.26
N PRO A 40 -20.61 -33.93 52.18
CA PRO A 40 -21.77 -33.11 51.80
C PRO A 40 -21.41 -31.88 50.95
N LEU A 41 -20.18 -31.35 51.03
CA LEU A 41 -19.72 -30.20 50.26
C LEU A 41 -19.39 -30.56 48.80
N PHE A 42 -19.30 -31.85 48.47
CA PHE A 42 -18.92 -32.35 47.15
C PHE A 42 -20.11 -32.59 46.21
N ALA A 43 -21.32 -32.21 46.63
CA ALA A 43 -22.53 -32.35 45.82
C ALA A 43 -22.35 -31.70 44.42
N ASN A 44 -22.69 -32.47 43.37
CA ASN A 44 -22.58 -32.08 41.96
C ASN A 44 -21.15 -31.77 41.48
N LYS A 45 -20.12 -32.36 42.10
CA LYS A 45 -18.71 -32.22 41.69
C LYS A 45 -18.08 -33.60 41.52
N PRO A 46 -17.22 -33.81 40.50
CA PRO A 46 -16.47 -35.06 40.38
C PRO A 46 -15.37 -35.06 41.44
N VAL A 47 -15.28 -36.16 42.20
CA VAL A 47 -14.31 -36.34 43.28
C VAL A 47 -13.40 -37.50 42.93
N ILE A 48 -12.09 -37.28 43.00
CA ILE A 48 -11.07 -38.32 42.82
C ILE A 48 -10.20 -38.34 44.07
N VAL A 49 -9.93 -39.54 44.57
CA VAL A 49 -9.02 -39.75 45.70
C VAL A 49 -7.65 -40.16 45.16
N ALA A 50 -6.64 -39.34 45.45
CA ALA A 50 -5.27 -39.57 45.06
C ALA A 50 -4.47 -40.08 46.25
N LEU A 51 -3.99 -41.31 46.14
CA LEU A 51 -3.13 -41.95 47.11
C LEU A 51 -1.67 -41.55 46.83
N ASN A 52 -1.13 -40.64 47.64
CA ASN A 52 0.22 -40.09 47.50
C ASN A 52 1.26 -40.90 48.29
N LYS A 53 2.53 -40.75 47.90
CA LYS A 53 3.72 -41.44 48.48
C LYS A 53 3.73 -42.96 48.28
N THR A 54 3.27 -43.40 47.13
CA THR A 54 3.31 -44.82 46.74
C THR A 54 4.73 -45.37 46.54
N ASP A 55 5.74 -44.49 46.50
CA ASP A 55 7.16 -44.85 46.51
C ASP A 55 7.63 -45.46 47.84
N ILE A 56 6.91 -45.20 48.94
CA ILE A 56 7.26 -45.67 50.28
C ILE A 56 6.44 -46.91 50.64
N VAL A 57 5.13 -46.86 50.42
CA VAL A 57 4.21 -47.96 50.70
C VAL A 57 3.22 -48.07 49.56
N THR A 58 3.18 -49.24 48.92
CA THR A 58 2.22 -49.52 47.84
C THR A 58 0.90 -50.05 48.39
N ARG A 59 -0.19 -49.95 47.62
CA ARG A 59 -1.52 -50.43 48.02
C ARG A 59 -1.54 -51.92 48.38
N ALA A 60 -0.69 -52.72 47.75
CA ALA A 60 -0.58 -54.16 47.99
C ALA A 60 0.05 -54.50 49.36
N GLU A 61 0.89 -53.61 49.89
CA GLU A 61 1.65 -53.82 51.13
C GLU A 61 0.90 -53.36 52.39
N LEU A 62 -0.32 -52.84 52.24
CA LEU A 62 -1.15 -52.41 53.37
C LEU A 62 -1.72 -53.59 54.18
N SER A 63 -1.98 -53.33 55.46
CA SER A 63 -2.70 -54.29 56.30
C SER A 63 -4.11 -54.57 55.75
N PRO A 64 -4.65 -55.79 55.93
CA PRO A 64 -5.94 -56.17 55.35
C PRO A 64 -7.10 -55.30 55.85
N GLU A 65 -7.02 -54.77 57.08
CA GLU A 65 -8.00 -53.83 57.63
C GLU A 65 -8.01 -52.49 56.88
N LYS A 66 -6.83 -51.94 56.58
CA LYS A 66 -6.70 -50.67 55.84
C LYS A 66 -7.09 -50.84 54.38
N GLN A 67 -6.79 -52.00 53.78
CA GLN A 67 -7.25 -52.33 52.42
C GLN A 67 -8.78 -52.43 52.34
N GLN A 68 -9.44 -52.98 53.37
CA GLN A 68 -10.90 -53.00 53.44
C GLN A 68 -11.49 -51.59 53.45
N MET A 69 -10.92 -50.67 54.24
CA MET A 69 -11.37 -49.26 54.28
C MET A 69 -11.27 -48.57 52.91
N LEU A 70 -10.19 -48.80 52.16
CA LEU A 70 -10.03 -48.27 50.80
C LEU A 70 -11.01 -48.92 49.80
N THR A 71 -11.28 -50.22 49.97
CA THR A 71 -12.23 -50.95 49.12
C THR A 71 -13.66 -50.47 49.35
N ASP A 72 -14.02 -50.11 50.58
CA ASP A 72 -15.33 -49.55 50.90
C ASP A 72 -15.53 -48.17 50.26
N LEU A 73 -14.47 -47.34 50.17
CA LEU A 73 -14.51 -46.09 49.41
C LEU A 73 -14.68 -46.30 47.90
N GLU A 74 -14.12 -47.38 47.33
CA GLU A 74 -14.33 -47.72 45.93
C GLU A 74 -15.76 -48.20 45.66
N LYS A 75 -16.38 -48.94 46.58
CA LYS A 75 -17.80 -49.37 46.47
C LYS A 75 -18.75 -48.18 46.44
N ASP A 76 -18.39 -47.08 47.12
CA ASP A 76 -19.13 -45.82 47.09
C ASP A 76 -19.03 -45.07 45.75
N GLY A 77 -18.32 -45.63 44.76
CA GLY A 77 -18.23 -45.11 43.40
C GLY A 77 -17.18 -44.01 43.23
N ILE A 78 -16.26 -43.86 44.18
CA ILE A 78 -15.19 -42.86 44.10
C ILE A 78 -13.93 -43.54 43.55
N PRO A 79 -13.32 -43.01 42.46
CA PRO A 79 -12.10 -43.58 41.90
C PRO A 79 -10.88 -43.27 42.79
N LEU A 80 -10.12 -44.32 43.12
CA LEU A 80 -8.84 -44.24 43.81
C LEU A 80 -7.70 -44.43 42.80
N LEU A 81 -6.73 -43.52 42.82
CA LEU A 81 -5.56 -43.56 41.96
C LEU A 81 -4.27 -43.35 42.77
N GLU A 82 -3.24 -44.10 42.41
CA GLU A 82 -1.91 -44.01 43.02
C GLU A 82 -1.07 -42.92 42.35
N MET A 83 -0.37 -42.12 43.15
CA MET A 83 0.62 -41.17 42.67
C MET A 83 1.83 -41.09 43.58
N SER A 84 2.97 -40.76 42.98
CA SER A 84 4.17 -40.39 43.71
C SER A 84 4.81 -39.18 43.04
N THR A 85 5.02 -38.12 43.82
CA THR A 85 5.66 -36.89 43.34
C THR A 85 7.18 -37.04 43.16
N VAL A 86 7.78 -38.03 43.82
CA VAL A 86 9.22 -38.33 43.72
C VAL A 86 9.51 -39.10 42.43
N SER A 87 8.79 -40.19 42.21
CA SER A 87 8.95 -41.02 41.00
C SER A 87 8.23 -40.45 39.77
N LYS A 88 7.39 -39.42 39.96
CA LYS A 88 6.51 -38.81 38.94
C LYS A 88 5.54 -39.81 38.30
N THR A 89 5.33 -40.97 38.93
CA THR A 89 4.37 -41.98 38.50
C THR A 89 2.95 -41.56 38.87
N GLY A 90 1.98 -41.81 38.00
CA GLY A 90 0.56 -41.53 38.24
C GLY A 90 0.14 -40.05 38.24
N VAL A 91 1.08 -39.10 38.31
CA VAL A 91 0.77 -37.64 38.36
C VAL A 91 0.01 -37.18 37.11
N VAL A 92 0.45 -37.63 35.93
CA VAL A 92 -0.18 -37.28 34.65
C VAL A 92 -1.53 -37.96 34.50
N GLU A 93 -1.64 -39.22 34.90
CA GLU A 93 -2.86 -40.02 34.80
C GLU A 93 -3.99 -39.45 35.67
N ILE A 94 -3.68 -39.05 36.90
CA ILE A 94 -4.65 -38.40 37.80
C ILE A 94 -5.14 -37.08 37.22
N ARG A 95 -4.23 -36.27 36.67
CA ARG A 95 -4.57 -35.00 36.01
C ARG A 95 -5.54 -35.25 34.85
N ASP A 96 -5.20 -36.19 33.99
CA ASP A 96 -5.97 -36.48 32.77
C ASP A 96 -7.36 -37.00 33.12
N ARG A 97 -7.46 -37.95 34.06
CA ARG A 97 -8.75 -38.46 34.56
C ARG A 97 -9.60 -37.37 35.22
N ALA A 98 -9.00 -36.52 36.06
CA ALA A 98 -9.72 -35.40 36.69
C ALA A 98 -10.24 -34.39 35.68
N CYS A 99 -9.48 -34.16 34.61
CA CYS A 99 -9.87 -33.29 33.52
C CYS A 99 -11.00 -33.91 32.69
N ASP A 100 -10.91 -35.20 32.36
CA ASP A 100 -11.91 -35.92 31.56
C ASP A 100 -13.26 -36.03 32.29
N ASP A 101 -13.26 -36.38 33.58
CA ASP A 101 -14.48 -36.44 34.40
C ASP A 101 -15.16 -35.07 34.50
N LEU A 102 -14.37 -34.00 34.68
CA LEU A 102 -14.88 -32.63 34.70
C LEU A 102 -15.40 -32.20 33.32
N LEU A 103 -14.74 -32.59 32.24
CA LEU A 103 -15.15 -32.29 30.88
C LEU A 103 -16.48 -33.00 30.55
N ALA A 104 -16.63 -34.27 30.94
CA ALA A 104 -17.86 -35.03 30.74
C ALA A 104 -19.07 -34.33 31.38
N GLN A 105 -18.97 -33.97 32.67
CA GLN A 105 -20.04 -33.24 33.38
C GLN A 105 -20.32 -31.86 32.76
N ARG A 106 -19.27 -31.14 32.33
CA ARG A 106 -19.43 -29.82 31.69
C ARG A 106 -20.08 -29.92 30.32
N VAL A 107 -19.76 -30.94 29.53
CA VAL A 107 -20.39 -31.21 28.24
C VAL A 107 -21.85 -31.58 28.43
N GLU A 108 -22.17 -32.44 29.39
CA GLU A 108 -23.56 -32.81 29.72
C GLU A 108 -24.39 -31.59 30.13
N THR A 109 -23.85 -30.75 31.04
CA THR A 109 -24.51 -29.50 31.45
C THR A 109 -24.73 -28.57 30.26
N LYS A 110 -23.76 -28.47 29.33
CA LYS A 110 -23.87 -27.65 28.12
C LYS A 110 -24.92 -28.19 27.13
N LEU A 111 -25.03 -29.51 27.00
CA LEU A 111 -26.05 -30.17 26.16
C LEU A 111 -27.45 -29.93 26.73
N GLN A 112 -27.63 -30.11 28.04
CA GLN A 112 -28.90 -29.84 28.72
C GLN A 112 -29.34 -28.37 28.59
N ALA A 113 -28.38 -27.44 28.58
CA ALA A 113 -28.68 -26.01 28.53
C ALA A 113 -29.24 -25.50 27.18
N LYS A 114 -29.41 -26.35 26.14
CA LYS A 114 -29.91 -26.04 24.77
C LYS A 114 -29.22 -24.86 24.04
N LYS A 115 -28.23 -24.22 24.67
CA LYS A 115 -27.46 -23.08 24.16
C LYS A 115 -26.58 -23.46 22.98
N THR A 116 -26.38 -24.75 22.75
CA THR A 116 -25.62 -25.34 21.65
C THR A 116 -26.43 -25.63 20.39
N THR A 117 -27.78 -25.65 20.44
CA THR A 117 -28.60 -26.27 19.39
C THR A 117 -29.51 -25.35 18.57
N ILE A 118 -29.69 -24.06 18.91
CA ILE A 118 -30.84 -23.28 18.36
C ILE A 118 -30.48 -22.06 17.49
N SER A 119 -29.25 -21.55 17.50
CA SER A 119 -28.92 -20.38 16.65
C SER A 119 -28.04 -20.76 15.48
N ASP A 120 -28.44 -20.37 14.26
CA ASP A 120 -27.57 -20.26 13.10
C ASP A 120 -26.29 -19.51 13.50
N GLY A 121 -25.19 -20.25 13.67
CA GLY A 121 -23.94 -19.77 14.30
C GLY A 121 -23.48 -20.52 15.56
N GLY A 122 -24.17 -21.59 15.98
CA GLY A 122 -23.81 -22.42 17.14
C GLY A 122 -22.56 -23.30 16.93
N VAL A 123 -22.08 -23.92 18.02
CA VAL A 123 -20.86 -24.77 18.02
C VAL A 123 -20.99 -25.99 17.09
N LEU A 124 -22.21 -26.44 16.80
CA LEU A 124 -22.48 -27.60 15.93
C LEU A 124 -21.89 -27.46 14.53
N SER A 125 -21.87 -26.26 13.95
CA SER A 125 -21.28 -26.04 12.61
C SER A 125 -19.76 -26.25 12.60
N ARG A 126 -19.08 -26.10 13.74
CA ARG A 126 -17.63 -26.34 13.87
C ARG A 126 -17.30 -27.80 14.16
N VAL A 127 -18.21 -28.52 14.81
CA VAL A 127 -18.06 -29.95 15.14
C VAL A 127 -18.42 -30.83 13.94
N PHE A 128 -19.33 -30.35 13.09
CA PHE A 128 -19.72 -31.06 11.89
C PHE A 128 -18.56 -31.16 10.89
N VAL A 129 -18.13 -32.39 10.59
CA VAL A 129 -17.18 -32.71 9.53
C VAL A 129 -17.97 -33.09 8.29
N ALA A 130 -17.80 -32.33 7.20
CA ALA A 130 -18.44 -32.61 5.93
C ALA A 130 -17.75 -33.78 5.22
N TYR A 131 -18.53 -34.81 4.87
CA TYR A 131 -18.06 -35.92 4.05
C TYR A 131 -18.38 -35.63 2.58
N PRO A 132 -17.38 -35.56 1.69
CA PRO A 132 -17.63 -35.29 0.27
C PRO A 132 -18.35 -36.48 -0.37
N GLU A 133 -19.49 -36.21 -1.01
CA GLU A 133 -20.17 -37.20 -1.84
C GLU A 133 -19.40 -37.42 -3.14
N LYS A 134 -19.34 -38.67 -3.62
CA LYS A 134 -18.65 -39.01 -4.87
C LYS A 134 -19.40 -38.38 -6.05
N ARG A 135 -18.83 -37.31 -6.61
CA ARG A 135 -19.38 -36.61 -7.79
C ARG A 135 -19.03 -37.29 -9.12
N ASP A 136 -17.76 -37.64 -9.30
CA ASP A 136 -17.20 -38.23 -10.54
C ASP A 136 -16.29 -39.43 -10.19
N GLU A 137 -15.92 -40.25 -11.18
CA GLU A 137 -14.98 -41.38 -11.04
C GLU A 137 -13.49 -40.97 -11.06
N VAL A 138 -13.19 -39.67 -11.16
CA VAL A 138 -11.82 -39.16 -11.21
C VAL A 138 -11.18 -39.14 -9.81
N VAL A 139 -10.11 -39.92 -9.65
CA VAL A 139 -9.31 -39.96 -8.42
C VAL A 139 -8.44 -38.71 -8.31
N ARG A 140 -8.71 -37.87 -7.31
CA ARG A 140 -7.91 -36.67 -6.99
C ARG A 140 -7.03 -36.96 -5.78
N ALA A 141 -5.93 -37.69 -6.02
CA ALA A 141 -4.98 -38.04 -4.99
C ALA A 141 -4.13 -36.80 -4.58
N PRO A 142 -3.72 -36.69 -3.30
CA PRO A 142 -2.78 -35.66 -2.89
C PRO A 142 -1.41 -35.90 -3.54
N PHE A 143 -0.85 -34.87 -4.18
CA PHE A 143 0.48 -34.95 -4.76
C PHE A 143 1.54 -34.52 -3.73
N ILE A 144 2.36 -35.48 -3.27
CA ILE A 144 3.48 -35.23 -2.37
C ILE A 144 4.76 -35.59 -3.12
N PRO A 145 5.67 -34.64 -3.39
CA PRO A 145 6.92 -34.93 -4.10
C PRO A 145 7.80 -35.95 -3.37
N ASP A 146 8.48 -36.82 -4.12
CA ASP A 146 9.33 -37.89 -3.57
C ASP A 146 10.43 -37.36 -2.64
N ALA A 147 11.00 -36.20 -2.96
CA ALA A 147 12.01 -35.55 -2.11
C ALA A 147 11.49 -35.29 -0.68
N VAL A 148 10.21 -34.94 -0.53
CA VAL A 148 9.59 -34.72 0.78
C VAL A 148 9.27 -36.04 1.46
N LEU A 149 8.84 -37.06 0.71
CA LEU A 149 8.59 -38.40 1.24
C LEU A 149 9.89 -39.04 1.77
N HIS A 150 10.99 -38.96 1.03
CA HIS A 150 12.30 -39.43 1.47
C HIS A 150 12.78 -38.70 2.71
N LYS A 151 12.58 -37.38 2.80
CA LYS A 151 12.85 -36.61 4.03
C LYS A 151 11.99 -37.07 5.21
N ARG A 152 10.72 -37.38 4.97
CA ARG A 152 9.82 -37.89 6.02
C ARG A 152 10.27 -39.26 6.53
N VAL A 153 10.68 -40.17 5.65
CA VAL A 153 11.18 -41.50 6.01
C VAL A 153 12.52 -41.39 6.76
N LYS A 154 13.49 -40.63 6.24
CA LYS A 154 14.78 -40.38 6.91
C LYS A 154 14.61 -39.65 8.25
N GLY A 155 13.64 -38.75 8.33
CA GLY A 155 13.29 -38.05 9.57
C GLY A 155 12.59 -38.94 10.60
N ALA A 156 11.90 -40.00 10.15
CA ALA A 156 11.28 -41.00 11.02
C ALA A 156 12.31 -42.01 11.55
N SER A 157 13.40 -42.26 10.82
CA SER A 157 14.51 -43.13 11.26
C SER A 157 15.49 -42.47 12.25
N GLY A 158 15.07 -41.43 12.99
CA GLY A 158 15.76 -41.00 14.20
C GLY A 158 17.06 -40.20 14.06
N ALA A 159 17.43 -39.71 12.87
CA ALA A 159 18.58 -38.81 12.76
C ALA A 159 18.25 -37.42 13.39
N PRO A 160 19.01 -36.95 14.40
CA PRO A 160 18.71 -35.72 15.15
C PRO A 160 18.88 -34.42 14.33
N ALA A 161 19.75 -34.44 13.31
CA ALA A 161 20.18 -33.26 12.57
C ALA A 161 19.06 -32.43 11.88
N ASP A 162 17.90 -33.03 11.58
CA ASP A 162 16.85 -32.38 10.78
C ASP A 162 15.54 -32.11 11.55
N LYS A 163 15.59 -32.14 12.89
CA LYS A 163 14.39 -31.82 13.72
C LYS A 163 14.07 -30.33 13.75
N ILE A 164 15.06 -29.45 13.58
CA ILE A 164 14.87 -27.98 13.60
C ILE A 164 14.17 -27.48 12.33
N ALA A 165 14.53 -28.00 11.16
CA ALA A 165 13.94 -27.59 9.87
C ALA A 165 12.47 -28.03 9.72
N ARG A 166 11.97 -28.83 10.66
CA ARG A 166 10.76 -29.60 10.48
C ARG A 166 9.48 -28.90 10.95
N GLY A 167 9.52 -27.74 11.61
CA GLY A 167 8.28 -27.08 12.09
C GLY A 167 7.32 -28.02 12.86
N LEU A 168 7.85 -29.15 13.33
CA LEU A 168 7.17 -30.27 13.98
C LEU A 168 7.49 -30.21 15.48
N GLY A 169 7.51 -29.00 16.04
CA GLY A 169 6.84 -28.83 17.33
C GLY A 169 5.35 -29.09 17.11
N ASN A 170 4.61 -29.40 18.18
CA ASN A 170 3.15 -29.53 18.13
C ASN A 170 2.52 -28.54 17.13
N MET A 171 1.75 -29.07 16.17
CA MET A 171 1.08 -28.32 15.10
C MET A 171 0.61 -26.95 15.60
N GLY A 172 1.16 -25.87 15.03
CA GLY A 172 0.72 -24.49 15.30
C GLY A 172 1.69 -23.57 16.06
N LYS A 173 2.91 -23.99 16.37
CA LYS A 173 3.95 -23.06 16.88
C LYS A 173 5.14 -22.98 15.93
N ALA A 174 5.10 -22.03 15.00
CA ALA A 174 6.35 -21.44 14.54
C ALA A 174 7.09 -20.88 15.78
N PRO A 175 8.42 -20.94 15.86
CA PRO A 175 9.17 -20.31 16.94
C PRO A 175 9.05 -18.79 16.78
N THR A 176 7.93 -18.22 17.18
CA THR A 176 7.75 -16.79 17.34
C THR A 176 8.32 -16.41 18.71
N LYS A 177 9.04 -15.29 18.74
CA LYS A 177 9.92 -14.78 19.80
C LYS A 177 9.30 -14.58 21.20
N PHE A 178 8.08 -15.05 21.49
CA PHE A 178 7.29 -14.57 22.62
C PHE A 178 7.10 -15.50 23.83
N ASN A 179 7.73 -16.68 23.85
CA ASN A 179 7.84 -17.47 25.08
C ASN A 179 9.32 -17.78 25.36
N ARG A 180 10.06 -16.77 25.83
CA ARG A 180 11.34 -16.99 26.52
C ARG A 180 11.24 -16.33 27.88
N MET A 181 10.72 -17.10 28.82
CA MET A 181 10.96 -16.89 30.24
C MET A 181 11.36 -18.24 30.84
N GLU A 182 12.38 -18.86 30.25
CA GLU A 182 13.27 -19.82 30.91
C GLU A 182 14.66 -19.55 30.34
N GLU A 183 15.56 -19.16 31.24
CA GLU A 183 16.98 -18.97 31.03
C GLU A 183 17.63 -20.34 30.85
N ASP A 184 17.62 -20.86 29.63
CA ASP A 184 18.57 -21.88 29.21
C ASP A 184 19.05 -21.52 27.79
N ASP A 185 20.35 -21.35 27.65
CA ASP A 185 21.05 -21.06 26.39
C ASP A 185 21.31 -22.34 25.56
N SER A 186 20.46 -23.35 25.69
CA SER A 186 20.59 -24.66 25.03
C SER A 186 20.02 -24.71 23.60
N VAL A 187 19.58 -23.58 23.02
CA VAL A 187 19.14 -23.54 21.62
C VAL A 187 20.34 -23.68 20.65
N ALA A 188 21.55 -23.33 21.11
CA ALA A 188 22.78 -23.46 20.33
C ALA A 188 23.21 -24.94 20.14
N GLU A 189 22.76 -25.87 20.99
CA GLU A 189 23.25 -27.26 21.01
C GLU A 189 22.51 -28.21 20.05
N MET A 190 21.55 -27.73 19.24
CA MET A 190 20.75 -28.59 18.35
C MET A 190 21.16 -28.54 16.86
N ARG A 191 22.23 -27.82 16.49
CA ARG A 191 22.69 -27.70 15.10
C ARG A 191 24.06 -28.36 14.91
N ASP A 192 24.07 -29.46 14.16
CA ASP A 192 25.31 -30.10 13.68
C ASP A 192 25.89 -29.33 12.48
N GLU A 193 27.19 -29.47 12.21
CA GLU A 193 27.86 -28.91 11.02
C GLU A 193 27.20 -29.33 9.69
N ASN A 194 26.51 -30.48 9.71
CA ASN A 194 25.77 -31.03 8.57
C ASN A 194 24.40 -30.38 8.34
N THR A 195 23.97 -29.46 9.21
CA THR A 195 22.69 -28.77 9.06
C THR A 195 22.79 -27.65 8.02
N ARG A 196 21.78 -27.55 7.14
CA ARG A 196 21.79 -26.52 6.10
C ARG A 196 21.70 -25.13 6.72
N ARG A 197 22.67 -24.27 6.38
CA ARG A 197 22.63 -22.85 6.74
C ARG A 197 21.35 -22.19 6.21
N LEU A 198 20.70 -21.41 7.07
CA LEU A 198 19.52 -20.63 6.71
C LEU A 198 19.93 -19.19 6.38
N GLU A 199 19.17 -18.52 5.52
CA GLU A 199 19.47 -17.13 5.13
C GLU A 199 19.46 -16.17 6.34
N ARG A 200 18.65 -16.48 7.36
CA ARG A 200 18.64 -15.73 8.63
C ARG A 200 19.98 -15.81 9.39
N GLU A 201 20.69 -16.92 9.27
CA GLU A 201 22.01 -17.05 9.91
C GLU A 201 23.04 -16.20 9.18
N LEU A 202 22.98 -16.18 7.84
CA LEU A 202 23.81 -15.31 7.02
C LEU A 202 23.54 -13.83 7.30
N GLU A 203 22.27 -13.46 7.48
CA GLU A 203 21.85 -12.11 7.90
C GLU A 203 22.46 -11.73 9.25
N LEU A 204 22.43 -12.63 10.25
CA LEU A 204 23.02 -12.35 11.57
C LEU A 204 24.55 -12.33 11.56
N GLU A 205 25.19 -13.07 10.67
CA GLU A 205 26.66 -13.13 10.53
C GLU A 205 27.20 -11.87 9.84
N LEU A 206 26.51 -11.37 8.81
CA LEU A 206 26.91 -10.22 8.01
C LEU A 206 26.36 -8.88 8.57
N ASP A 207 25.29 -8.92 9.36
CA ASP A 207 24.64 -7.78 10.03
C ASP A 207 24.42 -6.60 9.07
N ASP A 208 25.16 -5.49 9.22
CA ASP A 208 25.04 -4.30 8.39
C ASP A 208 25.50 -4.50 6.93
N ASP A 209 26.42 -5.45 6.67
CA ASP A 209 26.93 -5.76 5.33
C ASP A 209 25.99 -6.70 4.54
N TYR A 210 24.92 -7.19 5.18
CA TYR A 210 23.99 -8.11 4.55
C TYR A 210 23.08 -7.41 3.54
N ILE A 211 23.16 -7.84 2.27
CA ILE A 211 22.22 -7.47 1.21
C ILE A 211 21.57 -8.75 0.67
N LEU A 212 20.24 -8.82 0.75
CA LEU A 212 19.47 -9.94 0.21
C LEU A 212 19.57 -9.98 -1.33
N ASP A 213 20.36 -10.92 -1.86
CA ASP A 213 20.46 -11.17 -3.28
C ASP A 213 19.33 -12.10 -3.77
N LEU A 214 18.37 -11.52 -4.49
CA LEU A 214 17.25 -12.26 -5.08
C LEU A 214 17.66 -13.17 -6.25
N LYS A 215 18.75 -12.80 -6.96
CA LYS A 215 19.22 -13.53 -8.14
C LYS A 215 19.97 -14.81 -7.75
N LYS A 216 20.59 -14.86 -6.56
CA LYS A 216 21.39 -15.99 -5.99
C LYS A 216 20.82 -17.39 -6.17
N ASN A 217 19.49 -17.57 -6.21
CA ASN A 217 18.86 -18.90 -6.29
C ASN A 217 18.12 -19.15 -7.62
N TYR A 218 18.32 -18.31 -8.63
CA TYR A 218 17.73 -18.53 -9.96
C TYR A 218 18.37 -19.75 -10.65
N LEU A 219 17.53 -20.53 -11.33
CA LEU A 219 17.92 -21.67 -12.14
C LEU A 219 17.84 -21.25 -13.61
N LEU A 220 18.98 -20.85 -14.17
CA LEU A 220 19.13 -20.50 -15.58
C LEU A 220 19.87 -21.60 -16.33
N LYS A 221 19.84 -21.54 -17.67
CA LYS A 221 20.56 -22.49 -18.52
C LYS A 221 22.07 -22.35 -18.37
N ASN A 222 22.55 -21.12 -18.33
CA ASN A 222 23.94 -20.76 -18.06
C ASN A 222 24.00 -20.02 -16.72
N GLU A 223 24.92 -20.42 -15.83
CA GLU A 223 25.03 -19.80 -14.50
C GLU A 223 25.65 -18.40 -14.55
N ASP A 224 26.47 -18.11 -15.57
CA ASP A 224 27.17 -16.84 -15.73
C ASP A 224 26.21 -15.66 -15.98
N GLU A 225 25.09 -15.92 -16.65
CA GLU A 225 24.07 -14.91 -17.03
C GLU A 225 23.19 -14.45 -15.85
N LYS A 226 23.35 -15.07 -14.69
CA LYS A 226 22.51 -14.84 -13.51
C LYS A 226 22.52 -13.41 -13.01
N TYR A 227 23.66 -12.73 -13.16
CA TYR A 227 23.84 -11.36 -12.71
C TYR A 227 23.70 -10.32 -13.82
N ASP A 228 23.42 -10.75 -15.05
CA ASP A 228 23.24 -9.83 -16.17
C ASP A 228 22.10 -8.83 -15.91
N VAL A 229 22.28 -7.62 -16.44
CA VAL A 229 21.31 -6.53 -16.34
C VAL A 229 20.37 -6.64 -17.53
N ILE A 230 19.09 -6.95 -17.26
CA ILE A 230 18.04 -6.99 -18.27
C ILE A 230 17.64 -5.55 -18.59
N PRO A 231 17.80 -5.08 -19.84
CA PRO A 231 17.33 -3.76 -20.21
C PRO A 231 15.79 -3.76 -20.24
N GLU A 232 15.16 -2.80 -19.57
CA GLU A 232 13.70 -2.75 -19.45
C GLU A 232 13.03 -1.88 -20.52
N ILE A 233 13.64 -0.74 -20.85
CA ILE A 233 13.05 0.28 -21.73
C ILE A 233 14.04 0.66 -22.83
N TRP A 234 13.53 0.74 -24.06
CA TRP A 234 14.26 1.20 -25.24
C TRP A 234 13.40 2.18 -26.04
N ASN A 235 13.90 3.39 -26.27
CA ASN A 235 13.22 4.45 -27.06
C ASN A 235 11.72 4.63 -26.72
N GLY A 236 11.38 4.62 -25.44
CA GLY A 236 10.00 4.81 -24.96
C GLY A 236 9.11 3.55 -25.04
N HIS A 237 9.65 2.41 -25.46
CA HIS A 237 8.96 1.13 -25.52
C HIS A 237 9.56 0.16 -24.50
N ASN A 238 8.75 -0.76 -23.96
CA ASN A 238 9.25 -1.78 -23.04
C ASN A 238 9.78 -2.97 -23.82
N ILE A 239 10.94 -3.50 -23.44
CA ILE A 239 11.54 -4.64 -24.12
C ILE A 239 10.76 -5.93 -23.86
N ALA A 240 10.16 -6.07 -22.67
CA ALA A 240 9.35 -7.23 -22.29
C ALA A 240 8.20 -7.51 -23.27
N ASP A 241 7.66 -6.46 -23.91
CA ASP A 241 6.57 -6.57 -24.89
C ASP A 241 7.02 -7.25 -26.20
N PHE A 242 8.34 -7.29 -26.45
CA PHE A 242 8.95 -7.85 -27.67
C PHE A 242 9.70 -9.17 -27.42
N VAL A 243 9.68 -9.72 -26.21
CA VAL A 243 10.33 -11.00 -25.90
C VAL A 243 9.45 -12.16 -26.38
N ASP A 244 9.90 -12.85 -27.43
CA ASP A 244 9.25 -14.03 -27.99
C ASP A 244 10.32 -15.04 -28.46
N GLU A 245 10.03 -16.34 -28.37
CA GLU A 245 10.92 -17.40 -28.86
C GLU A 245 11.11 -17.31 -30.39
N GLN A 246 10.13 -16.75 -31.11
CA GLN A 246 10.10 -16.71 -32.58
C GLN A 246 10.36 -15.30 -33.18
N VAL A 247 10.96 -14.37 -32.44
CA VAL A 247 11.21 -12.98 -32.92
C VAL A 247 11.96 -12.96 -34.25
N GLN A 248 13.00 -13.79 -34.40
CA GLN A 248 13.83 -13.80 -35.62
C GLN A 248 13.04 -14.23 -36.87
N ALA A 249 12.12 -15.19 -36.73
CA ALA A 249 11.29 -15.64 -37.84
C ALA A 249 10.27 -14.57 -38.25
N LYS A 250 9.64 -13.91 -37.27
CA LYS A 250 8.72 -12.78 -37.51
C LYS A 250 9.44 -11.60 -38.16
N MET A 251 10.64 -11.28 -37.68
CA MET A 251 11.48 -10.23 -38.25
C MET A 251 11.86 -10.53 -39.70
N ALA A 252 12.25 -11.77 -40.02
CA ALA A 252 12.57 -12.17 -41.38
C ALA A 252 11.36 -12.08 -42.33
N ALA A 253 10.18 -12.48 -41.87
CA ALA A 253 8.94 -12.33 -42.66
C ALA A 253 8.60 -10.86 -42.93
N LEU A 254 8.74 -9.99 -41.92
CA LEU A 254 8.49 -8.55 -42.06
C LEU A 254 9.51 -7.90 -43.01
N MET A 255 10.78 -8.29 -42.94
CA MET A 255 11.80 -7.80 -43.88
C MET A 255 11.49 -8.19 -45.34
N GLN A 256 11.00 -9.42 -45.58
CA GLN A 256 10.56 -9.83 -46.93
C GLN A 256 9.35 -9.03 -47.41
N GLU A 257 8.41 -8.72 -46.51
CA GLU A 257 7.26 -7.88 -46.82
C GLU A 257 7.69 -6.45 -47.20
N GLU A 258 8.58 -5.84 -46.42
CA GLU A 258 9.16 -4.52 -46.71
C GLU A 258 9.94 -4.51 -48.03
N GLU A 259 10.74 -5.54 -48.32
CA GLU A 259 11.43 -5.68 -49.61
C GLU A 259 10.44 -5.71 -50.78
N ASN A 260 9.31 -6.41 -50.62
CA ASN A 260 8.25 -6.44 -51.63
C ASN A 260 7.58 -5.07 -51.80
N LEU A 261 7.36 -4.32 -50.72
CA LEU A 261 6.77 -2.97 -50.75
C LEU A 261 7.70 -1.96 -51.43
N ILE A 262 9.00 -2.02 -51.12
CA ILE A 262 10.02 -1.18 -51.78
C ILE A 262 10.10 -1.52 -53.27
N ALA A 263 10.09 -2.81 -53.62
CA ALA A 263 10.09 -3.23 -55.02
C ALA A 263 8.83 -2.78 -55.79
N ALA A 264 7.71 -2.58 -55.09
CA ALA A 264 6.48 -2.05 -55.64
C ALA A 264 6.48 -0.52 -55.81
N GLY A 265 7.49 0.19 -55.28
CA GLY A 265 7.64 1.65 -55.39
C GLY A 265 6.81 2.46 -54.38
N GLU A 266 6.29 1.84 -53.30
CA GLU A 266 5.41 2.52 -52.31
C GLU A 266 6.10 3.71 -51.60
N TYR A 267 7.44 3.67 -51.49
CA TYR A 267 8.24 4.71 -50.83
C TYR A 267 8.91 5.69 -51.81
N ASP A 268 8.66 5.56 -53.11
CA ASP A 268 9.14 6.53 -54.08
C ASP A 268 8.35 7.84 -53.90
N GLN A 269 9.04 8.91 -53.53
CA GLN A 269 8.42 10.22 -53.36
C GLN A 269 8.27 10.88 -54.73
N ASP A 270 7.13 10.70 -55.38
CA ASP A 270 6.77 11.39 -56.62
C ASP A 270 6.57 12.90 -56.35
N LEU A 271 7.68 13.65 -56.34
CA LEU A 271 7.72 15.10 -56.32
C LEU A 271 8.07 15.62 -57.72
N GLU A 272 7.18 15.43 -58.69
CA GLU A 272 7.17 16.25 -59.90
C GLU A 272 6.32 17.50 -59.63
N SER A 273 6.96 18.56 -59.14
CA SER A 273 6.30 19.88 -59.07
C SER A 273 6.37 20.52 -60.45
N GLU A 274 5.31 20.37 -61.23
CA GLU A 274 5.11 21.17 -62.43
C GLU A 274 4.87 22.63 -62.00
N ASP A 275 5.82 23.49 -62.38
CA ASP A 275 5.84 24.95 -62.31
C ASP A 275 6.15 25.63 -60.94
N GLU A 276 7.44 25.66 -60.59
CA GLU A 276 7.98 26.50 -59.50
C GLU A 276 7.56 27.99 -59.62
N GLU A 277 7.48 28.53 -60.84
CA GLU A 277 7.05 29.93 -61.08
C GLU A 277 5.61 30.20 -60.62
N LEU A 278 4.71 29.21 -60.73
CA LEU A 278 3.32 29.36 -60.28
C LEU A 278 3.25 29.41 -58.75
N ALA A 279 4.03 28.56 -58.08
CA ALA A 279 4.11 28.54 -56.63
C ALA A 279 4.73 29.83 -56.06
N GLU A 280 5.77 30.36 -56.68
CA GLU A 280 6.38 31.63 -56.28
C GLU A 280 5.42 32.81 -56.47
N ASN A 281 4.76 32.90 -57.62
CA ASN A 281 3.76 33.94 -57.88
C ASN A 281 2.57 33.84 -56.92
N ALA A 282 2.08 32.64 -56.62
CA ALA A 282 1.00 32.42 -55.66
C ALA A 282 1.38 32.87 -54.24
N ARG A 283 2.64 32.63 -53.82
CA ARG A 283 3.17 33.11 -52.52
C ARG A 283 3.20 34.65 -52.47
N LEU A 284 3.73 35.30 -53.51
CA LEU A 284 3.79 36.76 -53.60
C LEU A 284 2.39 37.40 -53.58
N ILE A 285 1.42 36.79 -54.27
CA ILE A 285 0.02 37.24 -54.25
C ILE A 285 -0.58 37.10 -52.84
N ALA A 286 -0.37 35.96 -52.18
CA ALA A 286 -0.88 35.72 -50.83
C ALA A 286 -0.30 36.72 -49.81
N GLU A 287 1.00 36.98 -49.88
CA GLU A 287 1.67 37.96 -49.01
C GLU A 287 1.11 39.37 -49.22
N LYS A 288 0.94 39.79 -50.49
CA LYS A 288 0.35 41.10 -50.81
C LYS A 288 -1.12 41.20 -50.37
N GLU A 289 -1.89 40.13 -50.46
CA GLU A 289 -3.25 40.07 -49.93
C GLU A 289 -3.29 40.23 -48.40
N GLU A 290 -2.37 39.58 -47.68
CA GLU A 290 -2.26 39.69 -46.23
C GLU A 290 -1.90 41.12 -45.80
N GLU A 291 -0.93 41.75 -46.46
CA GLU A 291 -0.58 43.16 -46.26
C GLU A 291 -1.80 44.06 -46.44
N LEU A 292 -2.56 43.87 -47.53
CA LEU A 292 -3.78 44.63 -47.81
C LEU A 292 -4.86 44.41 -46.75
N ARG A 293 -5.05 43.17 -46.27
CA ARG A 293 -5.99 42.84 -45.19
C ARG A 293 -5.57 43.50 -43.87
N PHE A 294 -4.28 43.50 -43.54
CA PHE A 294 -3.74 44.14 -42.34
C PHE A 294 -3.95 45.66 -42.40
N MET A 295 -3.56 46.29 -43.51
CA MET A 295 -3.77 47.72 -43.78
C MET A 295 -5.27 48.10 -43.72
N ALA A 296 -6.16 47.22 -44.19
CA ALA A 296 -7.60 47.44 -44.11
C ALA A 296 -8.13 47.32 -42.67
N ARG A 297 -7.61 46.39 -41.86
CA ARG A 297 -7.96 46.25 -40.43
C ARG A 297 -7.51 47.48 -39.66
N GLU A 298 -6.27 47.94 -39.82
CA GLU A 298 -5.77 49.18 -39.19
C GLU A 298 -6.64 50.40 -39.55
N LYS A 299 -7.05 50.54 -40.81
CA LYS A 299 -7.97 51.62 -41.22
C LYS A 299 -9.37 51.50 -40.62
N LYS A 300 -9.77 50.31 -40.13
CA LYS A 300 -11.08 50.02 -39.52
C LYS A 300 -11.05 50.03 -37.98
N THR A 301 -9.88 49.96 -37.33
CA THR A 301 -9.76 49.91 -35.86
C THR A 301 -10.04 51.25 -35.16
N LEU A 302 -10.19 52.34 -35.90
CA LEU A 302 -10.60 53.63 -35.37
C LEU A 302 -12.09 53.61 -34.97
N ASN A 303 -12.39 53.51 -33.67
CA ASN A 303 -13.73 53.69 -33.12
C ASN A 303 -14.19 55.16 -33.24
N GLY A 304 -14.63 55.56 -34.43
CA GLY A 304 -15.16 56.91 -34.72
C GLY A 304 -15.78 57.04 -36.11
N LYS A 305 -16.48 58.16 -36.36
CA LYS A 305 -17.05 58.46 -37.70
C LYS A 305 -15.92 58.64 -38.72
N ARG A 306 -15.94 57.84 -39.79
CA ARG A 306 -14.98 57.97 -40.89
C ARG A 306 -15.24 59.28 -41.61
N THR A 307 -14.20 60.10 -41.80
CA THR A 307 -14.31 61.32 -42.59
C THR A 307 -14.47 60.98 -44.07
N SER A 308 -15.23 61.79 -44.80
CA SER A 308 -15.35 61.62 -46.25
C SER A 308 -13.99 61.84 -46.90
N ARG A 309 -13.77 61.17 -48.04
CA ARG A 309 -12.59 61.39 -48.87
C ARG A 309 -12.48 62.85 -49.37
N SER A 310 -13.50 63.69 -49.29
CA SER A 310 -13.42 65.10 -49.69
C SER A 310 -12.88 66.03 -48.59
N VAL A 311 -12.98 65.64 -47.31
CA VAL A 311 -12.68 66.51 -46.14
C VAL A 311 -11.38 66.06 -45.43
N THR A 312 -10.55 65.24 -46.07
CA THR A 312 -9.28 64.77 -45.50
C THR A 312 -8.26 65.89 -45.34
N ARG A 313 -7.50 65.87 -44.22
CA ARG A 313 -6.38 66.78 -43.95
C ARG A 313 -5.40 66.75 -45.13
N LYS A 314 -4.95 67.93 -45.59
CA LYS A 314 -3.93 68.16 -46.66
C LYS A 314 -2.64 67.31 -46.57
N ARG A 315 -2.44 66.51 -45.52
CA ARG A 315 -1.20 65.77 -45.23
C ARG A 315 -1.14 64.36 -45.81
N ASP A 316 -2.28 63.75 -46.15
CA ASP A 316 -2.32 62.35 -46.61
C ASP A 316 -2.45 62.19 -48.13
N ARG A 317 -2.75 63.27 -48.86
CA ARG A 317 -2.77 63.32 -50.32
C ARG A 317 -1.70 64.27 -50.83
N THR A 318 -0.46 63.81 -50.77
CA THR A 318 0.69 64.52 -51.35
C THR A 318 0.94 63.97 -52.76
N MET A 319 1.40 64.84 -53.66
CA MET A 319 1.75 64.44 -55.03
C MET A 319 2.77 63.30 -55.03
N GLY A 320 3.75 63.33 -54.13
CA GLY A 320 4.75 62.27 -54.02
C GLY A 320 4.17 60.90 -53.65
N LYS A 321 3.17 60.82 -52.74
CA LYS A 321 2.54 59.54 -52.40
C LYS A 321 1.69 58.98 -53.54
N LEU A 322 1.06 59.88 -54.31
CA LEU A 322 0.24 59.49 -55.45
C LEU A 322 1.11 59.04 -56.64
N GLU A 323 2.24 59.70 -56.86
CA GLU A 323 3.27 59.33 -57.83
C GLU A 323 3.88 57.95 -57.49
N GLU A 324 4.23 57.72 -56.22
CA GLU A 324 4.76 56.44 -55.74
C GLU A 324 3.76 55.28 -55.90
N GLN A 325 2.50 55.46 -55.49
CA GLN A 325 1.47 54.42 -55.60
C GLN A 325 1.09 54.06 -57.04
N LEU A 326 1.05 55.06 -57.94
CA LEU A 326 0.72 54.82 -59.34
C LEU A 326 1.95 54.34 -60.13
N GLY A 327 3.15 54.74 -59.73
CA GLY A 327 4.41 54.19 -60.23
C GLY A 327 4.59 52.71 -59.86
N GLU A 328 4.25 52.30 -58.63
CA GLU A 328 4.26 50.88 -58.20
C GLU A 328 3.27 50.03 -59.04
N LEU A 329 2.17 50.63 -59.51
CA LEU A 329 1.20 50.02 -60.42
C LEU A 329 1.59 50.10 -61.91
N GLY A 330 2.76 50.68 -62.23
CA GLY A 330 3.31 50.76 -63.58
C GLY A 330 2.84 51.95 -64.43
N VAL A 331 2.31 53.01 -63.81
CA VAL A 331 1.84 54.22 -64.51
C VAL A 331 2.79 55.39 -64.24
N ASP A 332 3.47 55.87 -65.29
CA ASP A 332 4.38 57.02 -65.19
C ASP A 332 3.64 58.36 -65.11
N ILE A 333 3.70 59.01 -63.94
CA ILE A 333 3.08 60.32 -63.71
C ILE A 333 4.14 61.37 -63.49
N ASN A 334 4.29 62.30 -64.45
CA ASN A 334 5.22 63.40 -64.31
C ASN A 334 4.56 64.59 -63.58
N ALA A 335 4.84 64.73 -62.28
CA ALA A 335 4.21 65.71 -61.39
C ALA A 335 4.30 67.18 -61.86
N LYS A 336 5.25 67.52 -62.75
CA LYS A 336 5.44 68.88 -63.29
C LYS A 336 4.40 69.30 -64.33
N ARG A 337 3.61 68.40 -64.91
CA ARG A 337 2.61 68.71 -65.97
C ARG A 337 1.20 69.05 -65.45
N MET A 338 0.93 68.89 -64.15
CA MET A 338 -0.41 69.08 -63.56
C MET A 338 -0.61 70.50 -63.02
N LYS A 339 -1.04 71.45 -63.87
CA LYS A 339 -1.21 72.88 -63.50
C LYS A 339 -2.27 73.17 -62.43
N HIS A 340 -3.37 72.41 -62.38
CA HIS A 340 -4.50 72.71 -61.47
C HIS A 340 -4.26 72.37 -59.98
N LEU A 341 -3.19 71.65 -59.64
CA LEU A 341 -2.89 71.24 -58.26
C LEU A 341 -1.83 72.10 -57.55
N GLN A 342 -1.07 72.93 -58.27
CA GLN A 342 -0.10 73.85 -57.66
C GLN A 342 -0.77 74.97 -56.83
N GLU A 343 -1.99 75.36 -57.18
CA GLU A 343 -2.74 76.44 -56.51
C GLU A 343 -3.24 76.04 -55.11
N MET A 344 -3.46 74.73 -54.86
CA MET A 344 -3.81 74.21 -53.51
C MET A 344 -2.61 74.01 -52.57
N ALA A 345 -1.37 74.15 -53.07
CA ALA A 345 -0.13 73.99 -52.31
C ALA A 345 0.31 75.26 -51.55
N GLY A 346 -0.44 76.37 -51.68
CA GLY A 346 -0.24 77.57 -50.86
C GLY A 346 -0.30 77.23 -49.36
N LYS A 347 0.83 77.42 -48.67
CA LYS A 347 0.93 77.32 -47.21
C LYS A 347 0.40 78.62 -46.61
N GLU A 348 -0.65 78.55 -45.80
CA GLU A 348 -0.96 79.63 -44.87
C GLU A 348 0.15 79.73 -43.81
N HIS A 349 0.55 80.96 -43.46
CA HIS A 349 1.50 81.21 -42.39
C HIS A 349 0.89 80.80 -41.04
N THR A 350 1.36 79.69 -40.48
CA THR A 350 0.98 79.27 -39.13
C THR A 350 1.65 80.19 -38.11
N VAL A 351 0.87 81.01 -37.41
CA VAL A 351 1.30 81.60 -36.14
C VAL A 351 1.67 80.45 -35.20
N LYS A 352 2.81 80.55 -34.51
CA LYS A 352 3.22 79.55 -33.52
C LYS A 352 2.07 79.34 -32.53
N LYS A 353 1.45 78.15 -32.52
CA LYS A 353 0.65 77.73 -31.36
C LYS A 353 1.54 77.91 -30.14
N ILE A 354 1.10 78.74 -29.20
CA ILE A 354 1.72 78.83 -27.88
C ILE A 354 1.79 77.40 -27.38
N ARG A 355 3.01 76.87 -27.27
CA ARG A 355 3.25 75.61 -26.60
C ARG A 355 2.98 75.92 -25.13
N VAL A 356 1.75 75.77 -24.69
CA VAL A 356 1.48 75.52 -23.27
C VAL A 356 2.09 74.14 -23.05
N GLY A 357 3.41 74.12 -22.83
CA GLY A 357 4.05 73.01 -22.17
C GLY A 357 3.23 72.78 -20.91
N LYS A 358 2.89 71.50 -20.65
CA LYS A 358 2.11 71.02 -19.52
C LYS A 358 2.23 71.99 -18.34
N SER A 359 1.26 72.90 -18.22
CA SER A 359 1.34 73.98 -17.24
C SER A 359 1.32 73.32 -15.88
N ARG A 360 2.38 73.52 -15.08
CA ARG A 360 2.45 73.02 -13.69
C ARG A 360 1.31 73.56 -12.81
N SER A 361 0.56 74.55 -13.29
CA SER A 361 -0.52 75.24 -12.58
C SER A 361 -1.94 74.74 -12.88
N LEU A 362 -2.16 73.81 -13.83
CA LEU A 362 -3.52 73.33 -14.18
C LEU A 362 -3.67 71.81 -14.31
N THR A 363 -2.74 71.04 -13.74
CA THR A 363 -2.99 69.63 -13.42
C THR A 363 -3.35 69.52 -11.95
N ALA A 364 -4.48 68.88 -11.62
CA ALA A 364 -4.79 68.52 -10.24
C ALA A 364 -3.56 67.78 -9.65
N ASN A 365 -3.01 68.29 -8.54
CA ASN A 365 -1.95 67.63 -7.79
C ASN A 365 -2.48 66.29 -7.30
N ARG A 366 -2.29 65.23 -8.09
CA ARG A 366 -2.49 63.87 -7.59
C ARG A 366 -1.39 63.62 -6.57
N ALA A 367 -1.78 63.32 -5.33
CA ALA A 367 -0.84 62.89 -4.31
C ALA A 367 0.05 61.78 -4.88
N GLU A 368 1.34 61.82 -4.56
CA GLU A 368 2.25 60.77 -4.97
C GLU A 368 1.75 59.43 -4.44
N SER A 369 1.93 58.38 -5.23
CA SER A 369 1.48 57.04 -4.88
C SER A 369 2.22 56.54 -3.62
N ARG A 370 1.51 55.80 -2.75
CA ARG A 370 2.03 55.35 -1.43
C ARG A 370 3.31 54.50 -1.53
N ASP A 371 3.52 53.83 -2.66
CA ASP A 371 4.71 53.04 -2.97
C ASP A 371 5.94 53.89 -3.36
N LYS A 372 5.72 55.18 -3.65
CA LYS A 372 6.77 56.17 -3.93
C LYS A 372 7.02 57.07 -2.70
N LEU A 373 5.97 57.37 -1.95
CA LEU A 373 6.03 58.16 -0.73
C LEU A 373 6.93 57.46 0.31
N GLY A 374 8.08 58.06 0.64
CA GLY A 374 9.04 57.50 1.61
C GLY A 374 10.26 56.80 0.98
N ILE A 375 10.36 56.70 -0.34
CA ILE A 375 11.55 56.21 -1.04
C ILE A 375 12.28 57.38 -1.71
N ARG A 376 13.53 57.61 -1.30
CA ARG A 376 14.33 58.78 -1.71
C ARG A 376 14.68 58.81 -3.20
N ASP A 377 15.03 57.67 -3.81
CA ASP A 377 15.54 57.58 -5.17
C ASP A 377 14.78 56.53 -6.02
N GLU A 378 14.74 56.72 -7.33
CA GLU A 378 14.09 55.75 -8.24
C GLU A 378 14.84 54.41 -8.30
N ARG A 379 16.17 54.43 -8.09
CA ARG A 379 16.98 53.21 -7.98
C ARG A 379 16.59 52.39 -6.76
N THR A 380 16.38 53.01 -5.59
CA THR A 380 15.95 52.29 -4.38
C THR A 380 14.52 51.78 -4.51
N ARG A 381 13.64 52.50 -5.22
CA ARG A 381 12.28 52.03 -5.57
C ARG A 381 12.31 50.80 -6.49
N SER A 382 13.21 50.78 -7.47
CA SER A 382 13.37 49.61 -8.35
C SER A 382 13.84 48.38 -7.57
N LYS A 383 14.77 48.56 -6.61
CA LYS A 383 15.25 47.49 -5.72
C LYS A 383 14.15 47.00 -4.76
N SER A 384 13.37 47.89 -4.16
CA SER A 384 12.26 47.49 -3.28
C SER A 384 11.20 46.67 -4.01
N ARG A 385 10.90 47.01 -5.28
CA ARG A 385 9.99 46.23 -6.12
C ARG A 385 10.52 44.82 -6.41
N VAL A 386 11.83 44.66 -6.61
CA VAL A 386 12.46 43.34 -6.79
C VAL A 386 12.42 42.53 -5.51
N MET A 387 12.69 43.14 -4.34
CA MET A 387 12.58 42.47 -3.05
C MET A 387 11.15 42.02 -2.76
N ALA A 388 10.13 42.84 -3.07
CA ALA A 388 8.72 42.47 -2.94
C ALA A 388 8.37 41.24 -3.80
N LYS A 389 8.82 41.20 -5.07
CA LYS A 389 8.64 40.03 -5.95
C LYS A 389 9.35 38.78 -5.41
N ARG A 390 10.53 38.93 -4.79
CA ARG A 390 11.27 37.82 -4.19
C ARG A 390 10.56 37.27 -2.95
N ALA A 391 10.00 38.14 -2.11
CA ALA A 391 9.25 37.76 -0.92
C ALA A 391 7.94 37.01 -1.24
N GLN A 392 7.34 37.24 -2.42
CA GLN A 392 6.14 36.54 -2.87
C GLN A 392 6.40 35.12 -3.42
N LYS A 393 7.65 34.75 -3.72
CA LYS A 393 8.00 33.43 -4.27
C LYS A 393 7.45 32.22 -3.49
N PRO A 394 7.59 32.10 -2.15
CA PRO A 394 7.07 30.95 -1.42
C PRO A 394 5.54 30.83 -1.53
N ALA A 395 4.82 31.94 -1.42
CA ALA A 395 3.36 31.95 -1.58
C ALA A 395 2.93 31.55 -3.00
N ASN A 396 3.69 31.98 -4.03
CA ASN A 396 3.46 31.57 -5.42
C ASN A 396 3.79 30.10 -5.66
N GLN A 397 4.82 29.56 -5.00
CA GLN A 397 5.17 28.14 -5.06
C GLN A 397 4.05 27.27 -4.47
N GLU A 398 3.40 27.74 -3.41
CA GLU A 398 2.19 27.14 -2.83
C GLU A 398 0.91 27.48 -3.62
N SER A 399 1.01 28.18 -4.76
CA SER A 399 -0.12 28.58 -5.62
C SER A 399 -1.23 29.36 -4.91
N ARG A 400 -0.88 30.17 -3.90
CA ARG A 400 -1.84 31.00 -3.17
C ARG A 400 -2.35 32.14 -4.05
N LYS A 401 -3.62 32.54 -3.86
CA LYS A 401 -4.25 33.62 -4.66
C LYS A 401 -3.68 35.01 -4.38
N GLY A 402 -2.97 35.17 -3.25
CA GLY A 402 -2.33 36.41 -2.82
C GLY A 402 -2.00 36.38 -1.33
N GLU A 403 -1.48 37.48 -0.79
CA GLU A 403 -1.10 37.57 0.63
C GLU A 403 -2.29 37.45 1.61
N GLY A 404 -3.50 37.74 1.14
CA GLY A 404 -4.74 37.56 1.92
C GLY A 404 -5.20 36.10 2.02
N ASP A 405 -4.64 35.19 1.22
CA ASP A 405 -5.02 33.78 1.19
C ASP A 405 -4.23 32.98 2.23
N ARG A 406 -4.86 32.83 3.40
CA ARG A 406 -4.32 32.09 4.57
C ARG A 406 -5.23 30.94 4.96
N ARG A 407 -5.97 30.38 4.01
CA ARG A 407 -6.91 29.28 4.26
C ARG A 407 -6.15 27.96 4.41
N PHE A 408 -6.33 27.30 5.54
CA PHE A 408 -5.89 25.93 5.74
C PHE A 408 -6.98 24.96 5.25
N MET A 409 -6.61 24.02 4.39
CA MET A 409 -7.53 22.98 3.91
C MET A 409 -7.53 21.80 4.89
N ASP A 410 -8.71 21.23 5.13
CA ASP A 410 -8.82 19.98 5.87
C ASP A 410 -8.47 18.81 4.93
N LEU A 411 -7.25 18.28 5.07
CA LEU A 411 -6.74 17.20 4.24
C LEU A 411 -7.38 15.84 4.58
N LYS A 412 -7.91 15.67 5.79
CA LYS A 412 -8.50 14.42 6.26
C LYS A 412 -9.85 14.67 6.92
N PRO A 413 -10.87 15.08 6.15
CA PRO A 413 -12.16 15.41 6.71
C PRO A 413 -12.81 14.17 7.32
N LYS A 414 -13.20 14.29 8.59
CA LYS A 414 -13.67 13.17 9.42
C LYS A 414 -14.80 12.36 8.78
N HIS A 415 -15.73 13.00 8.08
CA HIS A 415 -16.87 12.33 7.45
C HIS A 415 -16.49 11.38 6.30
N LEU A 416 -15.26 11.46 5.77
CA LEU A 416 -14.73 10.49 4.79
C LEU A 416 -14.02 9.31 5.45
N PHE A 417 -13.37 9.53 6.59
CA PHE A 417 -12.45 8.57 7.21
C PHE A 417 -12.99 7.91 8.49
N SER A 418 -14.13 8.36 9.00
CA SER A 418 -14.74 7.87 10.23
C SER A 418 -16.15 7.35 9.96
N GLY A 419 -16.43 6.14 10.46
CA GLY A 419 -17.72 5.45 10.28
C GLY A 419 -17.64 4.35 9.21
N LYS A 420 -18.56 3.38 9.29
CA LYS A 420 -18.73 2.32 8.29
C LYS A 420 -20.15 2.37 7.75
N ARG A 421 -20.33 2.13 6.46
CA ARG A 421 -21.66 2.11 5.83
C ARG A 421 -22.43 0.87 6.30
N GLY A 422 -23.48 1.09 7.10
CA GLY A 422 -24.41 0.05 7.53
C GLY A 422 -25.54 -0.17 6.52
N ASN A 423 -26.44 -1.12 6.83
CA ASN A 423 -27.68 -1.31 6.07
C ASN A 423 -28.70 -0.25 6.49
N GLY A 424 -29.10 0.62 5.57
CA GLY A 424 -30.05 1.71 5.82
C GLY A 424 -29.70 3.00 5.09
N LYS A 425 -30.01 4.15 5.72
CA LYS A 425 -29.70 5.48 5.17
C LYS A 425 -28.19 5.71 5.11
N THR A 426 -27.73 6.34 4.03
CA THR A 426 -26.32 6.65 3.78
C THR A 426 -26.04 8.14 3.98
N ASP A 427 -24.83 8.47 4.41
CA ASP A 427 -24.41 9.86 4.69
C ASP A 427 -24.15 10.69 3.41
N ARG A 428 -23.96 10.02 2.28
CA ARG A 428 -23.81 10.63 0.95
C ARG A 428 -24.75 9.96 -0.05
N ARG A 429 -25.19 10.75 -1.02
CA ARG A 429 -26.10 10.34 -2.09
C ARG A 429 -25.44 9.39 -3.08
#